data_AF-A0A1V0B838-F1
#
_entry.id   AF-A0A1V0B838-F1
#
_cell.length_a   1.000
_cell.length_b   1.000
_cell.length_c   1.000
_cell.angle_alpha   90.00
_cell.angle_beta   90.00
_cell.angle_gamma   90.00
#
_symmetry.space_group_name_H-M   'P 1'
#
loop_
_entity.id
_entity.type
_entity.pdbx_description
1 polymer ?
#
loop_
_entity_poly.entity_id
_entity_poly.type
_entity_poly.pdbx_seq_one_letter_code
_entity_poly.pdbx_strand_id
1 'polypeptide(L)'
;MRLNRQPYNMGDRHPTAFQRIIRGQPAAGKSTRAIMIEQLRHPVVRDLAWVALSAPLLGPGALPLRDPLDGSIWRSEPMRLHQALVQLERQPQRLDDVFANARDRRLGSYYERLWHMLLELAPDVRLLGHNITLHRQGRTLGELDLLLETPNGEVLHLELAIKFFLGYPQGVDTSLSSSPASAWWGPDPQDRLDRKLNHMLTHQLPLGVQLDLSDSAWPRVERSCAWLQGCLFYPAAQPMPRMIHATDTPQTHLWCHVHQASERLPADSHWSPLAHKAWLMPPSSPSVVLSPDQIAAQLGGLLDSSPGGVMLWRIDDAGTDPLQAQRLFLVSRHWPNKGDSEQLLAYSA
;
A
#
# COMPACT_ATOMS: atom_id res chain seq x y z
N MET A 1 -40.66 13.27 30.30
CA MET A 1 -39.60 12.26 30.07
C MET A 1 -39.18 12.31 28.60
N ARG A 2 -38.21 13.16 28.25
CA ARG A 2 -37.56 13.17 26.93
C ARG A 2 -36.09 12.87 27.17
N LEU A 3 -35.64 11.72 26.67
CA LEU A 3 -34.25 11.27 26.74
C LEU A 3 -33.42 12.12 25.77
N ASN A 4 -32.58 12.99 26.34
CA ASN A 4 -31.61 13.80 25.63
C ASN A 4 -30.41 12.90 25.30
N ARG A 5 -30.32 12.36 24.09
CA ARG A 5 -29.09 11.73 23.57
C ARG A 5 -28.16 12.85 23.13
N GLN A 6 -27.09 13.08 23.90
CA GLN A 6 -26.00 13.93 23.42
C GLN A 6 -25.25 13.22 22.28
N PRO A 7 -24.82 13.95 21.23
CA PRO A 7 -23.97 13.39 20.19
C PRO A 7 -22.56 13.14 20.75
N TYR A 8 -22.01 12.00 20.37
CA TYR A 8 -20.63 11.59 20.65
C TYR A 8 -19.69 12.59 19.97
N ASN A 9 -19.06 13.44 20.77
CA ASN A 9 -18.12 14.46 20.30
C ASN A 9 -16.82 13.75 19.89
N MET A 10 -16.58 13.54 18.59
CA MET A 10 -15.25 13.23 18.08
C MET A 10 -14.40 14.48 18.23
N GLY A 11 -13.83 14.65 19.42
CA GLY A 11 -12.92 15.74 19.72
C GLY A 11 -11.75 15.76 18.74
N ASP A 12 -11.40 16.97 18.29
CA ASP A 12 -10.18 17.28 17.58
C ASP A 12 -8.97 16.70 18.31
N ARG A 13 -8.55 15.50 17.90
CA ARG A 13 -7.32 14.89 18.40
C ARG A 13 -6.16 15.59 17.71
N HIS A 14 -5.38 16.36 18.47
CA HIS A 14 -4.07 16.81 18.02
C HIS A 14 -3.27 15.61 17.48
N PRO A 15 -2.57 15.76 16.35
CA PRO A 15 -1.88 14.64 15.74
C PRO A 15 -0.84 14.08 16.72
N THR A 16 -0.84 12.75 16.88
CA THR A 16 0.13 12.05 17.73
C THR A 16 1.56 12.33 17.26
N ALA A 17 2.57 12.12 18.12
CA ALA A 17 3.98 12.25 17.73
C ALA A 17 4.30 11.44 16.46
N PHE A 18 3.72 10.25 16.34
CA PHE A 18 3.82 9.43 15.14
C PHE A 18 3.08 10.00 13.93
N GLN A 19 1.88 10.56 14.08
CA GLN A 19 1.20 11.24 12.97
C GLN A 19 1.98 12.47 12.49
N ARG A 20 2.72 13.16 13.36
CA ARG A 20 3.67 14.21 12.97
C ARG A 20 4.87 13.66 12.21
N ILE A 21 5.39 12.50 12.63
CA ILE A 21 6.47 11.77 11.93
C ILE A 21 5.98 11.32 10.54
N ILE A 22 4.76 10.78 10.40
CA ILE A 22 4.15 10.42 9.11
C ILE A 22 3.93 11.65 8.22
N ARG A 23 3.47 12.78 8.78
CA ARG A 23 3.16 13.98 8.00
C ARG A 23 4.38 14.79 7.58
N GLY A 24 5.57 14.46 8.08
CA GLY A 24 6.86 15.03 7.66
C GLY A 24 6.84 16.55 7.45
N GLN A 25 7.03 17.34 8.51
CA GLN A 25 7.36 18.74 8.28
C GLN A 25 8.84 18.85 7.85
N PRO A 26 9.14 19.48 6.69
CA PRO A 26 10.50 19.77 6.30
C PRO A 26 10.97 20.98 7.13
N ALA A 27 11.70 20.72 8.21
CA ALA A 27 12.67 21.69 8.71
C ALA A 27 14.02 21.35 8.07
N ALA A 28 14.85 22.35 7.74
CA ALA A 28 16.16 22.15 7.13
C ALA A 28 16.99 21.10 7.92
N GLY A 29 17.07 19.89 7.37
CA GLY A 29 17.63 18.69 8.02
C GLY A 29 16.95 17.41 7.50
N LYS A 30 17.62 16.25 7.61
CA LYS A 30 17.00 14.95 7.28
C LYS A 30 15.85 14.66 8.25
N SER A 31 14.70 14.20 7.74
CA SER A 31 13.56 13.83 8.59
C SER A 31 13.95 12.69 9.56
N THR A 32 13.32 12.61 10.74
CA THR A 32 13.51 11.49 11.67
C THR A 32 13.30 10.14 10.98
N ARG A 33 12.36 10.05 10.03
CA ARG A 33 12.11 8.83 9.24
C ARG A 33 13.28 8.49 8.32
N ALA A 34 13.82 9.48 7.62
CA ALA A 34 14.97 9.28 6.75
C ALA A 34 16.16 8.74 7.56
N ILE A 35 16.39 9.26 8.76
CA ILE A 35 17.45 8.76 9.68
C ILE A 35 17.18 7.31 10.09
N MET A 36 15.94 6.96 10.43
CA MET A 36 15.57 5.59 10.82
C MET A 36 15.83 4.56 9.71
N ILE A 37 15.71 4.96 8.45
CA ILE A 37 15.81 4.06 7.28
C ILE A 37 17.22 4.03 6.71
N GLU A 38 18.00 5.11 6.88
CA GLU A 38 19.33 5.26 6.29
C GLU A 38 20.31 4.16 6.69
N GLN A 39 20.11 3.49 7.84
CA GLN A 39 20.98 2.42 8.32
C GLN A 39 20.53 1.02 7.85
N LEU A 40 19.33 0.87 7.31
CA LEU A 40 18.76 -0.41 6.91
C LEU A 40 19.18 -0.76 5.48
N ARG A 41 19.72 -1.96 5.27
CA ARG A 41 20.20 -2.46 3.97
C ARG A 41 19.47 -3.73 3.54
N HIS A 42 19.09 -4.59 4.49
CA HIS A 42 18.38 -5.83 4.19
C HIS A 42 17.02 -5.54 3.53
N PRO A 43 16.71 -6.08 2.33
CA PRO A 43 15.50 -5.71 1.57
C PRO A 43 14.20 -5.86 2.34
N VAL A 44 14.04 -6.99 3.05
CA VAL A 44 12.83 -7.25 3.85
C VAL A 44 12.73 -6.29 5.04
N VAL A 45 13.85 -5.93 5.70
CA VAL A 45 13.83 -5.00 6.85
C VAL A 45 13.44 -3.60 6.38
N ARG A 46 13.92 -3.21 5.20
CA ARG A 46 13.52 -1.97 4.53
C ARG A 46 12.02 -1.96 4.20
N ASP A 47 11.47 -3.07 3.74
CA ASP A 47 10.03 -3.20 3.46
C ASP A 47 9.17 -3.22 4.74
N LEU A 48 9.65 -3.86 5.82
CA LEU A 48 9.03 -3.76 7.15
C LEU A 48 8.98 -2.30 7.62
N ALA A 49 10.06 -1.54 7.40
CA ALA A 49 10.09 -0.10 7.68
C ALA A 49 9.07 0.67 6.82
N TRP A 50 8.95 0.32 5.52
CA TRP A 50 7.95 0.93 4.64
C TRP A 50 6.54 0.69 5.17
N VAL A 51 6.20 -0.55 5.46
CA VAL A 51 4.87 -0.95 5.95
C VAL A 51 4.54 -0.25 7.27
N ALA A 52 5.48 -0.23 8.21
CA ALA A 52 5.26 0.36 9.52
C ALA A 52 5.15 1.89 9.53
N LEU A 53 5.77 2.59 8.56
CA LEU A 53 5.92 4.05 8.56
C LEU A 53 5.14 4.78 7.46
N SER A 54 4.65 4.05 6.45
CA SER A 54 3.87 4.64 5.36
C SER A 54 2.43 4.93 5.78
N ALA A 55 1.88 6.03 5.27
CA ALA A 55 0.48 6.36 5.47
C ALA A 55 -0.45 5.31 4.82
N PRO A 56 -1.69 5.14 5.31
CA PRO A 56 -2.70 4.40 4.56
C PRO A 56 -2.96 5.10 3.23
N LEU A 57 -3.41 4.37 2.21
CA LEU A 57 -3.77 4.91 0.90
C LEU A 57 -4.90 5.94 1.01
N LEU A 58 -5.86 5.67 1.90
CA LEU A 58 -7.08 6.44 2.09
C LEU A 58 -7.21 6.93 3.53
N GLY A 59 -7.92 8.04 3.70
CA GLY A 59 -8.24 8.65 4.97
C GLY A 59 -9.61 8.20 5.50
N PRO A 60 -10.02 8.75 6.65
CA PRO A 60 -11.32 8.46 7.24
C PRO A 60 -12.48 8.72 6.26
N GLY A 61 -13.50 7.86 6.31
CA GLY A 61 -14.71 7.96 5.50
C GLY A 61 -14.80 6.94 4.36
N ALA A 62 -13.67 6.44 3.85
CA ALA A 62 -13.68 5.43 2.78
C ALA A 62 -13.96 4.01 3.28
N LEU A 63 -13.36 3.65 4.42
CA LEU A 63 -13.46 2.35 5.09
C LEU A 63 -13.40 2.56 6.61
N PRO A 64 -13.82 1.59 7.44
CA PRO A 64 -13.51 1.57 8.87
C PRO A 64 -12.02 1.26 9.08
N LEU A 65 -11.16 2.25 8.80
CA LEU A 65 -9.72 2.09 8.81
C LEU A 65 -9.16 1.99 10.23
N ARG A 66 -8.20 1.09 10.44
CA ARG A 66 -7.44 0.95 11.69
C ARG A 66 -5.98 0.67 11.37
N ASP A 67 -5.08 1.44 11.97
CA ASP A 67 -3.63 1.16 11.94
C ASP A 67 -3.36 -0.15 12.71
N PRO A 68 -2.69 -1.15 12.09
CA PRO A 68 -2.39 -2.43 12.75
C PRO A 68 -1.59 -2.29 14.05
N LEU A 69 -0.80 -1.20 14.18
CA LEU A 69 -0.01 -0.91 15.38
C LEU A 69 -0.69 0.12 16.30
N ASP A 70 -1.97 0.44 16.08
CA ASP A 70 -2.71 1.34 16.98
C ASP A 70 -2.78 0.77 18.40
N GLY A 71 -2.36 1.58 19.37
CA GLY A 71 -2.21 1.18 20.77
C GLY A 71 -0.82 0.66 21.14
N SER A 72 0.05 0.39 20.16
CA SER A 72 1.44 -0.03 20.43
C SER A 72 2.33 1.14 20.84
N ILE A 73 3.27 0.87 21.73
CA ILE A 73 4.36 1.76 22.14
C ILE A 73 5.21 2.19 20.95
N TRP A 74 5.23 1.43 19.86
CA TRP A 74 5.90 1.84 18.62
C TRP A 74 5.29 3.09 17.98
N ARG A 75 4.01 3.40 18.27
CA ARG A 75 3.34 4.62 17.81
C ARG A 75 3.53 5.81 18.77
N SER A 76 3.73 5.58 20.06
CA SER A 76 4.07 6.68 20.99
C SER A 76 5.57 6.96 21.03
N GLU A 77 6.40 5.94 20.84
CA GLU A 77 7.88 5.97 20.87
C GLU A 77 8.50 5.32 19.61
N PRO A 78 8.49 5.99 18.44
CA PRO A 78 8.95 5.40 17.18
C PRO A 78 10.43 4.97 17.14
N MET A 79 11.25 5.48 18.06
CA MET A 79 12.63 4.99 18.21
C MET A 79 12.71 3.53 18.68
N ARG A 80 11.70 3.02 19.38
CA ARG A 80 11.64 1.59 19.72
C ARG A 80 11.39 0.72 18.50
N LEU A 81 10.54 1.17 17.58
CA LEU A 81 10.38 0.52 16.27
C LEU A 81 11.71 0.52 15.50
N HIS A 82 12.40 1.67 15.46
CA HIS A 82 13.71 1.75 14.82
C HIS A 82 14.71 0.75 15.43
N GLN A 83 14.80 0.68 16.77
CA GLN A 83 15.67 -0.26 17.46
C GLN A 83 15.34 -1.72 17.11
N ALA A 84 14.05 -2.08 17.07
CA ALA A 84 13.62 -3.43 16.67
C ALA A 84 14.04 -3.75 15.22
N LEU A 85 13.87 -2.81 14.29
CA LEU A 85 14.30 -2.97 12.90
C LEU A 85 15.83 -3.10 12.77
N VAL A 86 16.60 -2.30 13.52
CA VAL A 86 18.07 -2.38 13.55
C VAL A 86 18.55 -3.70 14.15
N GLN A 87 17.86 -4.23 15.15
CA GLN A 87 18.17 -5.54 15.70
C GLN A 87 17.95 -6.65 14.66
N LEU A 88 16.84 -6.57 13.92
CA LEU A 88 16.53 -7.52 12.85
C LEU A 88 17.49 -7.42 11.66
N GLU A 89 17.94 -6.21 11.32
CA GLU A 89 19.01 -5.98 10.33
C GLU A 89 20.31 -6.69 10.71
N ARG A 90 20.67 -6.72 12.00
CA ARG A 90 21.87 -7.39 12.52
C ARG A 90 21.71 -8.91 12.61
N GLN A 91 20.48 -9.41 12.71
CA GLN A 91 20.15 -10.84 12.86
C GLN A 91 19.00 -11.24 11.92
N PRO A 92 19.23 -11.22 10.59
CA PRO A 92 18.17 -11.42 9.60
C PRO A 92 17.73 -12.87 9.48
N GLN A 93 18.33 -13.82 10.19
CA GLN A 93 18.05 -15.26 10.04
C GLN A 93 16.56 -15.58 10.28
N ARG A 94 15.88 -14.82 11.15
CA ARG A 94 14.43 -14.99 11.41
C ARG A 94 13.57 -14.66 10.17
N LEU A 95 14.11 -13.92 9.21
CA LEU A 95 13.42 -13.55 7.97
C LEU A 95 13.45 -14.67 6.93
N ASP A 96 14.47 -15.53 6.96
CA ASP A 96 14.66 -16.56 5.93
C ASP A 96 13.51 -17.58 5.97
N ASP A 97 13.10 -17.99 7.17
CA ASP A 97 12.01 -18.94 7.38
C ASP A 97 10.66 -18.41 6.87
N VAL A 98 10.43 -17.11 7.03
CA VAL A 98 9.15 -16.46 6.68
C VAL A 98 9.09 -16.06 5.20
N PHE A 99 10.19 -15.55 4.64
CA PHE A 99 10.19 -14.88 3.35
C PHE A 99 10.90 -15.66 2.25
N ALA A 100 12.03 -16.32 2.54
CA ALA A 100 12.80 -17.02 1.50
C ALA A 100 12.07 -18.28 1.01
N ASN A 101 11.42 -19.00 1.93
CA ASN A 101 10.74 -20.27 1.66
C ASN A 101 9.25 -20.13 1.30
N ALA A 102 8.74 -18.90 1.15
CA ALA A 102 7.34 -18.65 0.87
C ALA A 102 6.95 -19.15 -0.54
N ARG A 103 5.99 -20.09 -0.59
CA ARG A 103 5.44 -20.61 -1.86
C ARG A 103 4.72 -19.55 -2.66
N ASP A 104 3.91 -18.72 -1.98
CA ASP A 104 3.18 -17.64 -2.62
C ASP A 104 3.99 -16.35 -2.61
N ARG A 105 4.47 -15.96 -3.79
CA ARG A 105 5.26 -14.75 -4.01
C ARG A 105 4.43 -13.60 -4.60
N ARG A 106 3.10 -13.59 -4.44
CA ARG A 106 2.26 -12.44 -4.80
C ARG A 106 2.50 -11.29 -3.81
N LEU A 107 2.36 -10.06 -4.29
CA LEU A 107 2.64 -8.86 -3.47
C LEU A 107 1.70 -8.74 -2.27
N GLY A 108 0.42 -9.11 -2.43
CA GLY A 108 -0.54 -9.16 -1.31
C GLY A 108 -0.06 -10.09 -0.18
N SER A 109 0.24 -11.34 -0.50
CA SER A 109 0.72 -12.31 0.50
C SER A 109 2.09 -11.95 1.09
N TYR A 110 2.97 -11.28 0.32
CA TYR A 110 4.20 -10.72 0.86
C TYR A 110 3.92 -9.62 1.88
N TYR A 111 3.00 -8.71 1.57
CA TYR A 111 2.58 -7.62 2.43
C TYR A 111 1.91 -8.11 3.72
N GLU A 112 1.07 -9.14 3.66
CA GLU A 112 0.51 -9.80 4.85
C GLU A 112 1.62 -10.36 5.75
N ARG A 113 2.59 -11.10 5.19
CA ARG A 113 3.73 -11.62 5.96
C ARG A 113 4.58 -10.52 6.61
N LEU A 114 4.74 -9.37 5.95
CA LEU A 114 5.41 -8.22 6.57
C LEU A 114 4.64 -7.74 7.80
N TRP A 115 3.31 -7.63 7.71
CA TRP A 115 2.49 -7.29 8.86
C TRP A 115 2.54 -8.34 9.97
N HIS A 116 2.50 -9.64 9.64
CA HIS A 116 2.63 -10.72 10.64
C HIS A 116 3.94 -10.58 11.43
N MET A 117 5.07 -10.46 10.71
CA MET A 117 6.38 -10.27 11.33
C MET A 117 6.43 -9.03 12.23
N LEU A 118 5.88 -7.88 11.77
CA LEU A 118 5.85 -6.66 12.58
C LEU A 118 5.01 -6.83 13.84
N LEU A 119 3.84 -7.44 13.73
CA LEU A 119 2.91 -7.61 14.85
C LEU A 119 3.43 -8.63 15.86
N GLU A 120 4.13 -9.68 15.42
CA GLU A 120 4.82 -10.63 16.31
C GLU A 120 5.99 -9.98 17.08
N LEU A 121 6.68 -9.02 16.46
CA LEU A 121 7.77 -8.27 17.09
C LEU A 121 7.27 -7.13 17.99
N ALA A 122 6.04 -6.66 17.79
CA ALA A 122 5.48 -5.56 18.56
C ALA A 122 5.28 -6.01 20.02
N PRO A 123 5.81 -5.27 21.00
CA PRO A 123 5.88 -5.75 22.39
C PRO A 123 4.53 -5.79 23.10
N ASP A 124 3.53 -5.11 22.57
CA ASP A 124 2.25 -4.82 23.22
C ASP A 124 1.05 -4.96 22.28
N VAL A 125 1.25 -5.62 21.13
CA VAL A 125 0.16 -6.03 20.25
C VAL A 125 -0.07 -7.52 20.43
N ARG A 126 -1.32 -7.91 20.69
CA ARG A 126 -1.69 -9.31 20.84
C ARG A 126 -2.31 -9.82 19.55
N LEU A 127 -1.47 -10.43 18.70
CA LEU A 127 -1.89 -11.18 17.53
C LEU A 127 -2.45 -12.53 17.97
N LEU A 128 -3.75 -12.75 17.76
CA LEU A 128 -4.43 -13.99 18.10
C LEU A 128 -4.27 -15.03 16.98
N GLY A 129 -4.38 -14.60 15.73
CA GLY A 129 -4.19 -15.45 14.56
C GLY A 129 -4.12 -14.65 13.26
N HIS A 130 -3.68 -15.30 12.20
CA HIS A 130 -3.58 -14.72 10.87
C HIS A 130 -3.86 -15.77 9.78
N ASN A 131 -4.25 -15.33 8.59
CA ASN A 131 -4.65 -16.20 7.46
C ASN A 131 -5.66 -17.29 7.84
N ILE A 132 -6.69 -16.92 8.60
CA ILE A 132 -7.66 -17.86 9.15
C ILE A 132 -8.69 -18.21 8.07
N THR A 133 -8.57 -19.40 7.48
CA THR A 133 -9.56 -19.90 6.52
C THR A 133 -10.88 -20.25 7.23
N LEU A 134 -11.97 -19.68 6.73
CA LEU A 134 -13.30 -19.90 7.27
C LEU A 134 -14.04 -20.96 6.44
N HIS A 135 -14.53 -21.99 7.12
CA HIS A 135 -15.30 -23.07 6.50
C HIS A 135 -16.70 -23.17 7.10
N ARG A 136 -17.70 -23.44 6.26
CA ARG A 136 -19.05 -23.80 6.69
C ARG A 136 -19.61 -24.89 5.79
N GLN A 137 -20.09 -25.98 6.39
CA GLN A 137 -20.67 -27.12 5.65
C GLN A 137 -19.73 -27.63 4.54
N GLY A 138 -18.43 -27.72 4.83
CA GLY A 138 -17.41 -28.20 3.88
C GLY A 138 -17.05 -27.22 2.75
N ARG A 139 -17.54 -25.98 2.78
CA ARG A 139 -17.18 -24.93 1.81
C ARG A 139 -16.35 -23.85 2.46
N THR A 140 -15.32 -23.40 1.76
CA THR A 140 -14.57 -22.19 2.13
C THR A 140 -15.43 -20.97 1.86
N LEU A 141 -15.69 -20.18 2.91
CA LEU A 141 -16.45 -18.94 2.83
C LEU A 141 -15.56 -17.72 2.55
N GLY A 142 -14.30 -17.81 2.96
CA GLY A 142 -13.32 -16.74 2.86
C GLY A 142 -12.16 -16.97 3.82
N GLU A 143 -11.40 -15.92 4.05
CA GLU A 143 -10.23 -15.88 4.93
C GLU A 143 -10.28 -14.59 5.75
N LEU A 144 -9.80 -14.64 6.99
CA LEU A 144 -9.53 -13.45 7.80
C LEU A 144 -8.01 -13.23 7.83
N ASP A 145 -7.56 -12.05 7.43
CA ASP A 145 -6.12 -11.77 7.34
C ASP A 145 -5.49 -11.73 8.73
N LEU A 146 -6.08 -10.97 9.66
CA LEU A 146 -5.61 -10.83 11.04
C LEU A 146 -6.73 -10.87 12.05
N LEU A 147 -6.46 -11.49 13.20
CA LEU A 147 -7.26 -11.40 14.41
C LEU A 147 -6.40 -10.80 15.54
N LEU A 148 -6.77 -9.63 16.03
CA LEU A 148 -6.03 -8.89 17.06
C LEU A 148 -6.89 -8.72 18.31
N GLU A 149 -6.26 -8.76 19.48
CA GLU A 149 -6.87 -8.30 20.74
C GLU A 149 -6.32 -6.92 21.09
N THR A 150 -7.21 -5.97 21.33
CA THR A 150 -6.83 -4.62 21.75
C THR A 150 -6.41 -4.57 23.23
N PRO A 151 -5.77 -3.49 23.69
CA PRO A 151 -5.44 -3.34 25.12
C PRO A 151 -6.66 -3.36 26.07
N ASN A 152 -7.87 -3.08 25.58
CA ASN A 152 -9.11 -3.19 26.35
C ASN A 152 -9.80 -4.57 26.24
N GLY A 153 -9.16 -5.56 25.60
CA GLY A 153 -9.66 -6.92 25.45
C GLY A 153 -10.64 -7.13 24.29
N GLU A 154 -10.84 -6.13 23.42
CA GLU A 154 -11.72 -6.25 22.27
C GLU A 154 -11.04 -7.09 21.19
N VAL A 155 -11.74 -8.10 20.66
CA VAL A 155 -11.25 -8.92 19.55
C VAL A 155 -11.70 -8.31 18.23
N LEU A 156 -10.74 -7.92 17.39
CA LEU A 156 -10.99 -7.35 16.07
C LEU A 156 -10.41 -8.21 14.96
N HIS A 157 -11.15 -8.27 13.86
CA HIS A 157 -10.65 -8.70 12.56
C HIS A 157 -10.09 -7.48 11.82
N LEU A 158 -8.89 -7.61 11.27
CA LEU A 158 -8.28 -6.57 10.44
C LEU A 158 -7.95 -7.13 9.05
N GLU A 159 -8.67 -6.65 8.04
CA GLU A 159 -8.42 -6.96 6.63
C GLU A 159 -7.26 -6.09 6.11
N LEU A 160 -6.26 -6.72 5.49
CA LEU A 160 -5.07 -6.09 4.94
C LEU A 160 -5.17 -5.97 3.42
N ALA A 161 -4.75 -4.84 2.87
CA ALA A 161 -4.61 -4.70 1.42
C ALA A 161 -3.48 -3.74 1.04
N ILE A 162 -2.80 -4.08 -0.05
CA ILE A 162 -1.83 -3.23 -0.73
C ILE A 162 -2.29 -3.04 -2.18
N LYS A 163 -2.47 -1.79 -2.63
CA LYS A 163 -3.01 -1.49 -3.96
C LYS A 163 -2.36 -0.28 -4.62
N PHE A 164 -2.25 -0.36 -5.95
CA PHE A 164 -1.64 0.68 -6.78
C PHE A 164 -2.65 1.05 -7.85
N PHE A 165 -3.11 2.30 -7.86
CA PHE A 165 -4.11 2.76 -8.81
C PHE A 165 -3.60 3.95 -9.61
N LEU A 166 -3.84 3.89 -10.91
CA LEU A 166 -3.58 4.92 -11.90
C LEU A 166 -4.86 5.72 -12.10
N GLY A 167 -4.77 7.03 -11.90
CA GLY A 167 -5.87 7.93 -12.15
C GLY A 167 -6.13 8.04 -13.65
N TYR A 168 -7.25 7.48 -14.10
CA TYR A 168 -7.69 7.48 -15.49
C TYR A 168 -8.65 8.66 -15.72
N PRO A 169 -8.22 9.71 -16.43
CA PRO A 169 -8.94 10.98 -16.44
C PRO A 169 -10.19 10.99 -17.33
N GLN A 170 -10.47 9.92 -18.08
CA GLN A 170 -11.62 9.87 -18.98
C GLN A 170 -12.93 10.01 -18.21
N GLY A 171 -13.73 11.02 -18.56
CA GLY A 171 -15.01 11.28 -17.90
C GLY A 171 -14.89 11.92 -16.51
N VAL A 172 -13.69 12.37 -16.12
CA VAL A 172 -13.48 13.14 -14.88
C VAL A 172 -13.62 14.63 -15.16
N ASP A 173 -14.51 15.30 -14.43
CA ASP A 173 -14.61 16.76 -14.44
C ASP A 173 -13.43 17.37 -13.68
N THR A 174 -12.49 17.96 -14.41
CA THR A 174 -11.29 18.57 -13.85
C THR A 174 -11.54 19.88 -13.12
N SER A 175 -12.75 20.45 -13.19
CA SER A 175 -13.14 21.62 -12.41
C SER A 175 -13.47 21.29 -10.94
N LEU A 176 -13.71 20.01 -10.63
CA LEU A 176 -14.00 19.55 -9.29
C LEU A 176 -12.74 19.44 -8.43
N SER A 177 -12.93 19.57 -7.12
CA SER A 177 -11.83 19.44 -6.13
C SER A 177 -11.43 17.99 -5.85
N SER A 178 -12.21 17.01 -6.33
CA SER A 178 -11.93 15.59 -6.14
C SER A 178 -12.51 14.73 -7.26
N SER A 179 -11.87 13.59 -7.51
CA SER A 179 -12.31 12.56 -8.46
C SER A 179 -12.94 11.37 -7.71
N PRO A 180 -13.93 10.69 -8.32
CA PRO A 180 -14.56 9.51 -7.73
C PRO A 180 -13.62 8.30 -7.79
N ALA A 181 -13.82 7.33 -6.89
CA ALA A 181 -13.05 6.07 -6.86
C ALA A 181 -13.11 5.27 -8.18
N SER A 182 -14.17 5.43 -8.99
CA SER A 182 -14.32 4.78 -10.30
C SER A 182 -13.32 5.26 -11.36
N ALA A 183 -12.67 6.41 -11.12
CA ALA A 183 -11.63 6.95 -11.99
C ALA A 183 -10.24 6.35 -11.69
N TRP A 184 -10.11 5.41 -10.73
CA TRP A 184 -8.83 4.89 -10.25
C TRP A 184 -8.69 3.40 -10.57
N TRP A 185 -7.83 3.10 -11.54
CA TRP A 185 -7.70 1.81 -12.22
C TRP A 185 -6.32 1.22 -11.95
N GLY A 186 -6.23 -0.07 -11.69
CA GLY A 186 -4.96 -0.73 -11.49
C GLY A 186 -4.16 -0.86 -12.79
N PRO A 187 -2.90 -1.31 -12.69
CA PRO A 187 -2.13 -1.75 -13.85
C PRO A 187 -2.90 -2.81 -14.65
N ASP A 188 -3.59 -3.72 -13.97
CA ASP A 188 -4.70 -4.50 -14.54
C ASP A 188 -5.99 -3.64 -14.47
N PRO A 189 -6.57 -3.26 -15.63
CA PRO A 189 -7.81 -2.48 -15.71
C PRO A 189 -9.01 -3.10 -14.98
N GLN A 190 -9.00 -4.42 -14.71
CA GLN A 190 -10.05 -5.07 -13.94
C GLN A 190 -9.98 -4.73 -12.44
N ASP A 191 -8.79 -4.40 -11.94
CA ASP A 191 -8.57 -3.95 -10.56
C ASP A 191 -8.99 -2.49 -10.43
N ARG A 192 -10.20 -2.25 -9.95
CA ARG A 192 -10.73 -0.89 -9.77
C ARG A 192 -10.90 -0.56 -8.30
N LEU A 193 -10.54 0.67 -7.93
CA LEU A 193 -10.63 1.11 -6.54
C LEU A 193 -12.07 1.04 -6.02
N ASP A 194 -13.06 1.51 -6.77
CA ASP A 194 -14.47 1.44 -6.36
C ASP A 194 -14.95 -0.01 -6.15
N ARG A 195 -14.51 -0.94 -6.99
CA ARG A 195 -14.81 -2.37 -6.83
C ARG A 195 -14.15 -2.96 -5.59
N LYS A 196 -12.88 -2.64 -5.32
CA LYS A 196 -12.18 -3.09 -4.10
C LYS A 196 -12.85 -2.54 -2.85
N LEU A 197 -13.18 -1.25 -2.82
CA LEU A 197 -13.89 -0.64 -1.69
C LEU A 197 -15.26 -1.29 -1.46
N ASN A 198 -16.06 -1.47 -2.52
CA ASN A 198 -17.35 -2.13 -2.41
C ASN A 198 -17.20 -3.58 -1.91
N HIS A 199 -16.25 -4.35 -2.43
CA HIS A 199 -16.03 -5.72 -1.99
C HIS A 199 -15.59 -5.81 -0.53
N MET A 200 -14.69 -4.93 -0.08
CA MET A 200 -14.29 -4.87 1.34
C MET A 200 -15.50 -4.60 2.24
N LEU A 201 -16.32 -3.60 1.90
CA LEU A 201 -17.47 -3.18 2.71
C LEU A 201 -18.61 -4.20 2.74
N THR A 202 -18.89 -4.85 1.61
CA THR A 202 -20.08 -5.70 1.45
C THR A 202 -19.79 -7.19 1.65
N HIS A 203 -18.53 -7.61 1.56
CA HIS A 203 -18.14 -9.01 1.68
C HIS A 203 -17.08 -9.22 2.78
N GLN A 204 -15.86 -8.68 2.62
CA GLN A 204 -14.72 -9.06 3.46
C GLN A 204 -14.88 -8.64 4.93
N LEU A 205 -15.27 -7.40 5.19
CA LEU A 205 -15.47 -6.91 6.55
C LEU A 205 -16.67 -7.57 7.26
N PRO A 206 -17.84 -7.77 6.60
CA PRO A 206 -18.92 -8.55 7.19
C PRO A 206 -18.54 -9.99 7.59
N LEU A 207 -17.65 -10.67 6.86
CA LEU A 207 -17.27 -12.06 7.16
C LEU A 207 -16.77 -12.23 8.60
N GLY A 208 -15.95 -11.30 9.10
CA GLY A 208 -15.41 -11.38 10.46
C GLY A 208 -16.50 -11.37 11.54
N VAL A 209 -17.46 -10.45 11.44
CA VAL A 209 -18.50 -10.26 12.49
C VAL A 209 -19.69 -11.21 12.32
N GLN A 210 -20.06 -11.55 11.09
CA GLN A 210 -21.27 -12.32 10.79
C GLN A 210 -21.07 -13.83 10.91
N LEU A 211 -19.83 -14.31 10.74
CA LEU A 211 -19.54 -15.72 10.89
C LEU A 211 -19.39 -16.03 12.37
N ASP A 212 -20.31 -16.85 12.86
CA ASP A 212 -20.19 -17.40 14.19
C ASP A 212 -18.98 -18.35 14.20
N LEU A 213 -17.91 -17.88 14.83
CA LEU A 213 -16.69 -18.63 15.05
C LEU A 213 -16.83 -19.60 16.24
N SER A 214 -18.02 -19.78 16.81
CA SER A 214 -18.28 -20.64 17.97
C SER A 214 -17.84 -22.09 17.80
N ASP A 215 -17.92 -22.63 16.58
CA ASP A 215 -17.44 -23.96 16.22
C ASP A 215 -15.92 -24.01 15.94
N SER A 216 -15.23 -22.88 16.06
CA SER A 216 -13.79 -22.75 15.86
C SER A 216 -13.05 -22.53 17.18
N ALA A 217 -11.74 -22.75 17.18
CA ALA A 217 -10.88 -22.41 18.33
C ALA A 217 -10.66 -20.89 18.49
N TRP A 218 -11.23 -20.07 17.60
CA TRP A 218 -11.01 -18.62 17.56
C TRP A 218 -12.06 -17.88 18.39
N PRO A 219 -11.67 -16.81 19.10
CA PRO A 219 -12.62 -15.98 19.82
C PRO A 219 -13.56 -15.26 18.86
N ARG A 220 -14.75 -14.91 19.35
CA ARG A 220 -15.73 -14.14 18.60
C ARG A 220 -15.16 -12.76 18.24
N VAL A 221 -15.28 -12.39 16.96
CA VAL A 221 -14.94 -11.05 16.48
C VAL A 221 -16.02 -10.06 16.90
N GLU A 222 -15.60 -8.98 17.56
CA GLU A 222 -16.48 -7.89 17.98
C GLU A 222 -16.57 -6.78 16.94
N ARG A 223 -15.49 -6.57 16.18
CA ARG A 223 -15.38 -5.54 15.16
C ARG A 223 -14.50 -5.97 13.98
N SER A 224 -14.85 -5.53 12.77
CA SER A 224 -13.99 -5.66 11.59
C SER A 224 -13.53 -4.28 11.10
N CYS A 225 -12.24 -4.16 10.83
CA CYS A 225 -11.58 -2.97 10.31
C CYS A 225 -10.75 -3.30 9.07
N ALA A 226 -10.32 -2.28 8.35
CA ALA A 226 -9.43 -2.42 7.20
C ALA A 226 -8.13 -1.65 7.38
N TRP A 227 -7.07 -2.12 6.73
CA TRP A 227 -5.84 -1.37 6.53
C TRP A 227 -5.38 -1.49 5.08
N LEU A 228 -5.54 -0.39 4.34
CA LEU A 228 -5.22 -0.29 2.92
C LEU A 228 -4.03 0.65 2.73
N GLN A 229 -2.90 0.14 2.25
CA GLN A 229 -1.71 0.92 1.85
C GLN A 229 -1.49 0.86 0.33
N GLY A 230 -0.53 1.65 -0.16
CA GLY A 230 -0.05 1.63 -1.54
C GLY A 230 0.13 3.02 -2.11
N CYS A 231 -0.12 3.18 -3.42
CA CYS A 231 0.07 4.47 -4.09
C CYS A 231 -1.09 4.78 -5.06
N LEU A 232 -1.45 6.07 -5.13
CA LEU A 232 -2.22 6.64 -6.22
C LEU A 232 -1.25 7.33 -7.18
N PHE A 233 -1.37 7.04 -8.47
CA PHE A 233 -0.56 7.66 -9.51
C PHE A 233 -1.42 8.60 -10.33
N TYR A 234 -0.94 9.83 -10.51
CA TYR A 234 -1.61 10.86 -11.28
C TYR A 234 -1.07 10.89 -12.71
N PRO A 235 -1.90 11.15 -13.73
CA PRO A 235 -1.42 11.18 -15.11
C PRO A 235 -0.42 12.32 -15.29
N ALA A 236 0.76 12.01 -15.84
CA ALA A 236 1.76 13.03 -16.16
C ALA A 236 1.31 13.94 -17.31
N ALA A 237 0.41 13.44 -18.17
CA ALA A 237 -0.05 14.15 -19.36
C ALA A 237 -1.01 15.30 -19.07
N GLN A 238 -1.77 15.24 -17.98
CA GLN A 238 -2.80 16.23 -17.66
C GLN A 238 -3.13 16.27 -16.16
N PRO A 239 -3.60 17.41 -15.63
CA PRO A 239 -4.09 17.47 -14.26
C PRO A 239 -5.27 16.53 -14.02
N MET A 240 -5.32 15.95 -12.83
CA MET A 240 -6.45 15.16 -12.35
C MET A 240 -6.75 15.54 -10.90
N PRO A 241 -8.02 15.80 -10.54
CA PRO A 241 -8.40 16.04 -9.16
C PRO A 241 -8.01 14.85 -8.26
N ARG A 242 -7.63 15.15 -7.02
CA ARG A 242 -7.30 14.14 -6.00
C ARG A 242 -8.42 13.11 -5.84
N MET A 243 -8.08 11.87 -5.52
CA MET A 243 -9.11 10.91 -5.16
C MET A 243 -9.81 11.36 -3.87
N ILE A 244 -11.14 11.19 -3.82
CA ILE A 244 -11.90 11.47 -2.60
C ILE A 244 -11.36 10.65 -1.40
N HIS A 245 -11.07 11.30 -0.28
CA HIS A 245 -10.40 10.67 0.87
C HIS A 245 -8.95 10.23 0.63
N ALA A 246 -8.26 10.62 -0.45
CA ALA A 246 -6.82 10.36 -0.57
C ALA A 246 -6.06 10.99 0.60
N THR A 247 -5.07 10.27 1.13
CA THR A 247 -4.13 10.78 2.14
C THR A 247 -2.90 11.43 1.52
N ASP A 248 -2.64 11.14 0.24
CA ASP A 248 -1.56 11.72 -0.51
C ASP A 248 -1.88 13.14 -0.98
N THR A 249 -0.83 13.84 -1.39
CA THR A 249 -0.96 15.08 -2.14
C THR A 249 -1.04 14.76 -3.65
N PRO A 250 -1.83 15.50 -4.44
CA PRO A 250 -1.77 15.40 -5.89
C PRO A 250 -0.34 15.52 -6.41
N GLN A 251 -0.02 14.75 -7.47
CA GLN A 251 1.28 14.74 -8.14
C GLN A 251 2.46 14.15 -7.34
N THR A 252 2.19 13.52 -6.18
CA THR A 252 3.23 12.79 -5.42
C THR A 252 3.82 11.64 -6.24
N HIS A 253 2.99 10.96 -7.04
CA HIS A 253 3.40 9.89 -7.93
C HIS A 253 2.73 10.05 -9.29
N LEU A 254 3.43 9.66 -10.35
CA LEU A 254 3.04 9.91 -11.74
C LEU A 254 2.84 8.61 -12.51
N TRP A 255 2.00 8.64 -13.53
CA TRP A 255 1.98 7.59 -14.54
C TRP A 255 1.90 8.16 -15.95
N CYS A 256 2.43 7.43 -16.93
CA CYS A 256 2.25 7.73 -18.35
C CYS A 256 2.41 6.46 -19.19
N HIS A 257 2.01 6.54 -20.46
CA HIS A 257 2.42 5.52 -21.42
C HIS A 257 3.91 5.62 -21.68
N VAL A 258 4.59 4.48 -21.84
CA VAL A 258 6.05 4.43 -22.04
C VAL A 258 6.54 5.30 -23.20
N HIS A 259 5.77 5.37 -24.29
CA HIS A 259 6.11 6.20 -25.46
C HIS A 259 6.03 7.71 -25.20
N GLN A 260 5.37 8.13 -24.11
CA GLN A 260 5.23 9.52 -23.71
C GLN A 260 6.28 9.95 -22.68
N ALA A 261 7.14 9.03 -22.21
CA ALA A 261 8.08 9.32 -21.13
C ALA A 261 8.97 10.53 -21.46
N SER A 262 9.58 10.56 -22.65
CA SER A 262 10.40 11.67 -23.15
C SER A 262 9.68 13.03 -23.16
N GLU A 263 8.39 13.04 -23.48
CA GLU A 263 7.60 14.28 -23.62
C GLU A 263 7.06 14.77 -22.25
N ARG A 264 6.72 13.84 -21.36
CA ARG A 264 5.91 14.14 -20.16
C ARG A 264 6.70 14.23 -18.86
N LEU A 265 7.93 13.73 -18.84
CA LEU A 265 8.79 13.80 -17.68
C LEU A 265 9.79 14.95 -17.84
N PRO A 266 10.23 15.60 -16.74
CA PRO A 266 11.30 16.59 -16.81
C PRO A 266 12.57 16.01 -17.43
N ALA A 267 13.17 16.70 -18.40
CA ALA A 267 14.30 16.17 -19.17
C ALA A 267 15.54 15.85 -18.31
N ASP A 268 15.70 16.57 -17.18
CA ASP A 268 16.76 16.41 -16.18
C ASP A 268 16.41 15.39 -15.08
N SER A 269 15.23 14.77 -15.14
CA SER A 269 14.83 13.75 -14.16
C SER A 269 15.53 12.42 -14.42
N HIS A 270 15.85 11.73 -13.33
CA HIS A 270 16.53 10.44 -13.37
C HIS A 270 15.70 9.40 -12.62
N TRP A 271 15.58 8.21 -13.20
CA TRP A 271 14.70 7.17 -12.68
C TRP A 271 15.38 5.81 -12.69
N SER A 272 15.04 4.97 -11.71
CA SER A 272 15.47 3.57 -11.70
C SER A 272 14.25 2.65 -11.65
N PRO A 273 14.21 1.58 -12.44
CA PRO A 273 13.16 0.58 -12.34
C PRO A 273 13.21 -0.14 -10.99
N LEU A 274 12.04 -0.41 -10.45
CA LEU A 274 11.84 -1.32 -9.33
C LEU A 274 11.52 -2.71 -9.88
N ALA A 275 12.17 -3.73 -9.32
CA ALA A 275 11.86 -5.11 -9.68
C ALA A 275 10.36 -5.39 -9.45
N HIS A 276 9.77 -6.20 -10.32
CA HIS A 276 8.37 -6.57 -10.22
C HIS A 276 8.09 -7.18 -8.83
N LYS A 277 7.10 -6.64 -8.11
CA LYS A 277 6.72 -7.00 -6.73
C LYS A 277 7.68 -6.54 -5.61
N ALA A 278 8.70 -5.73 -5.92
CA ALA A 278 9.50 -4.99 -4.95
C ALA A 278 9.05 -3.50 -4.90
N TRP A 279 7.73 -3.29 -4.85
CA TRP A 279 7.13 -1.96 -4.99
C TRP A 279 6.99 -1.20 -3.67
N LEU A 280 7.45 -1.76 -2.55
CA LEU A 280 7.34 -1.14 -1.23
C LEU A 280 8.50 -0.15 -1.01
N MET A 281 9.62 -0.53 -0.39
CA MET A 281 10.73 0.41 -0.20
C MET A 281 11.64 0.45 -1.44
N PRO A 282 12.04 1.64 -1.94
CA PRO A 282 13.10 1.72 -2.93
C PRO A 282 14.42 1.10 -2.42
N PRO A 283 15.21 0.45 -3.30
CA PRO A 283 16.50 -0.09 -2.91
C PRO A 283 17.47 1.02 -2.47
N SER A 284 18.47 0.68 -1.66
CA SER A 284 19.48 1.65 -1.21
C SER A 284 20.34 2.23 -2.35
N SER A 285 20.37 1.55 -3.50
CA SER A 285 21.08 2.01 -4.69
C SER A 285 20.28 1.63 -5.94
N PRO A 286 20.27 2.49 -6.96
CA PRO A 286 19.62 2.17 -8.23
C PRO A 286 20.35 1.02 -8.93
N SER A 287 19.59 0.16 -9.60
CA SER A 287 20.16 -0.89 -10.47
C SER A 287 20.67 -0.30 -11.78
N VAL A 288 19.93 0.65 -12.33
CA VAL A 288 20.25 1.46 -13.50
C VAL A 288 19.59 2.81 -13.34
N VAL A 289 20.23 3.87 -13.84
CA VAL A 289 19.67 5.21 -13.86
C VAL A 289 19.34 5.56 -15.32
N LEU A 290 18.08 5.91 -15.56
CA LEU A 290 17.54 6.19 -16.88
C LEU A 290 17.01 7.61 -16.94
N SER A 291 17.36 8.33 -18.01
CA SER A 291 16.67 9.56 -18.42
C SER A 291 15.31 9.25 -19.07
N PRO A 292 14.42 10.24 -19.25
CA PRO A 292 13.15 10.05 -19.96
C PRO A 292 13.30 9.44 -21.37
N ASP A 293 14.33 9.85 -22.11
CA ASP A 293 14.62 9.29 -23.44
C ASP A 293 15.07 7.85 -23.38
N GLN A 294 15.90 7.51 -22.40
CA GLN A 294 16.33 6.13 -22.19
C GLN A 294 15.16 5.25 -21.73
N ILE A 295 14.23 5.77 -20.92
CA ILE A 295 13.00 5.06 -20.56
C ILE A 295 12.20 4.71 -21.81
N ALA A 296 11.90 5.70 -22.67
CA ALA A 296 11.10 5.49 -23.87
C ALA A 296 11.76 4.48 -24.83
N ALA A 297 13.08 4.56 -24.98
CA ALA A 297 13.85 3.69 -25.87
C ALA A 297 14.03 2.27 -25.33
N GLN A 298 14.33 2.11 -24.04
CA GLN A 298 14.73 0.82 -23.46
C GLN A 298 13.55 0.02 -22.90
N LEU A 299 12.53 0.68 -22.35
CA LEU A 299 11.40 0.01 -21.70
C LEU A 299 10.18 -0.15 -22.62
N GLY A 300 10.17 0.50 -23.79
CA GLY A 300 9.05 0.44 -24.75
C GLY A 300 8.73 -1.00 -25.18
N GLY A 301 9.71 -1.71 -25.75
CA GLY A 301 9.50 -3.08 -26.24
C GLY A 301 9.18 -4.11 -25.15
N LEU A 302 9.69 -3.90 -23.93
CA LEU A 302 9.40 -4.75 -22.78
C LEU A 302 7.92 -4.66 -22.37
N LEU A 303 7.37 -3.44 -22.36
CA LEU A 303 6.00 -3.17 -21.93
C LEU A 303 4.96 -3.51 -22.99
N ASP A 304 5.30 -3.41 -24.28
CA ASP A 304 4.38 -3.85 -25.34
C ASP A 304 4.21 -5.37 -25.36
N SER A 305 5.13 -6.12 -24.74
CA SER A 305 5.11 -7.59 -24.64
C SER A 305 4.59 -8.13 -23.28
N SER A 306 4.27 -7.25 -22.32
CA SER A 306 3.86 -7.66 -20.97
C SER A 306 2.80 -6.71 -20.37
N PRO A 307 1.63 -7.22 -19.97
CA PRO A 307 0.50 -6.38 -19.55
C PRO A 307 0.65 -5.72 -18.17
N GLY A 308 1.73 -5.98 -17.43
CA GLY A 308 1.84 -5.64 -15.99
C GLY A 308 2.34 -4.23 -15.64
N GLY A 309 2.77 -3.43 -16.61
CA GLY A 309 3.40 -2.13 -16.35
C GLY A 309 4.77 -2.24 -15.63
N VAL A 310 5.48 -1.13 -15.51
CA VAL A 310 6.77 -1.03 -14.80
C VAL A 310 6.74 0.15 -13.86
N MET A 311 7.06 -0.08 -12.58
CA MET A 311 7.23 0.99 -11.61
C MET A 311 8.69 1.42 -11.55
N LEU A 312 8.93 2.72 -11.55
CA LEU A 312 10.21 3.34 -11.33
C LEU A 312 10.11 4.27 -10.11
N TRP A 313 11.26 4.57 -9.52
CA TRP A 313 11.40 5.59 -8.50
C TRP A 313 12.39 6.65 -8.96
N ARG A 314 12.16 7.89 -8.53
CA ARG A 314 12.99 9.04 -8.87
C ARG A 314 14.29 8.99 -8.09
N ILE A 315 15.40 9.15 -8.79
CA ILE A 315 16.72 9.34 -8.22
C ILE A 315 16.90 10.84 -8.04
N ASP A 316 16.51 11.35 -6.87
CA ASP A 316 16.82 12.72 -6.47
C ASP A 316 18.26 12.82 -5.93
N ASP A 317 18.78 14.03 -5.85
CA ASP A 317 20.05 14.32 -5.19
C ASP A 317 20.06 13.77 -3.74
N ALA A 318 21.24 13.34 -3.29
CA ALA A 318 21.42 12.64 -2.02
C ALA A 318 20.73 13.35 -0.83
N GLY A 319 19.78 12.67 -0.19
CA GLY A 319 19.14 13.15 1.04
C GLY A 319 17.62 13.03 1.11
N THR A 320 16.94 12.67 0.01
CA THR A 320 15.49 12.49 -0.01
C THR A 320 15.06 11.30 0.86
N ASP A 321 13.99 11.49 1.62
CA ASP A 321 13.35 10.43 2.42
C ASP A 321 12.86 9.32 1.47
N PRO A 322 13.37 8.09 1.55
CA PRO A 322 13.00 7.02 0.61
C PRO A 322 11.52 6.63 0.71
N LEU A 323 10.84 6.95 1.82
CA LEU A 323 9.38 6.80 1.93
C LEU A 323 8.61 7.81 1.07
N GLN A 324 9.22 8.97 0.80
CA GLN A 324 8.64 10.06 0.02
C GLN A 324 9.19 10.10 -1.41
N ALA A 325 10.04 9.14 -1.79
CA ALA A 325 10.57 9.04 -3.14
C ALA A 325 9.42 9.05 -4.15
N GLN A 326 9.46 10.01 -5.08
CA GLN A 326 8.48 10.08 -6.15
C GLN A 326 8.57 8.80 -6.98
N ARG A 327 7.41 8.29 -7.41
CA ARG A 327 7.28 7.08 -8.20
C ARG A 327 6.66 7.40 -9.53
N LEU A 328 7.09 6.67 -10.54
CA LEU A 328 6.54 6.69 -11.88
C LEU A 328 6.02 5.29 -12.22
N PHE A 329 4.79 5.20 -12.70
CA PHE A 329 4.25 3.97 -13.26
C PHE A 329 4.15 4.09 -14.78
N LEU A 330 4.87 3.23 -15.49
CA LEU A 330 4.81 3.15 -16.94
C LEU A 330 3.87 2.03 -17.35
N VAL A 331 2.98 2.35 -18.28
CA VAL A 331 2.07 1.38 -18.90
C VAL A 331 2.37 1.25 -20.39
N SER A 332 1.94 0.14 -20.98
CA SER A 332 2.05 -0.11 -22.42
C SER A 332 1.26 0.92 -23.22
N ARG A 333 1.51 0.98 -24.53
CA ARG A 333 0.77 1.86 -25.45
C ARG A 333 -0.74 1.57 -25.51
N HIS A 334 -1.14 0.35 -25.16
CA HIS A 334 -2.50 -0.13 -25.32
C HIS A 334 -3.36 0.01 -24.06
N TRP A 335 -2.74 0.15 -22.88
CA TRP A 335 -3.48 0.37 -21.63
C TRP A 335 -4.47 1.55 -21.78
N PRO A 336 -5.68 1.50 -21.20
CA PRO A 336 -6.25 0.43 -20.38
C PRO A 336 -6.86 -0.72 -21.21
N ASN A 337 -6.69 -0.76 -22.53
CA ASN A 337 -7.12 -1.90 -23.34
C ASN A 337 -6.01 -2.97 -23.32
N LYS A 338 -6.40 -4.25 -23.32
CA LYS A 338 -5.44 -5.30 -23.65
C LYS A 338 -5.11 -5.16 -25.14
N GLY A 339 -3.84 -5.01 -25.51
CA GLY A 339 -3.46 -5.05 -26.92
C GLY A 339 -3.93 -6.36 -27.56
N ASP A 340 -4.18 -6.34 -28.88
CA ASP A 340 -4.79 -7.43 -29.68
C ASP A 340 -4.03 -8.77 -29.72
N SER A 341 -3.06 -8.99 -28.81
CA SER A 341 -2.31 -10.24 -28.69
C SER A 341 -3.17 -11.46 -28.32
N GLU A 342 -4.40 -11.29 -27.82
CA GLU A 342 -5.34 -12.42 -27.62
C GLU A 342 -6.11 -12.79 -28.92
N GLN A 343 -6.19 -11.91 -29.93
CA GLN A 343 -6.89 -12.24 -31.18
C GLN A 343 -6.02 -13.05 -32.16
N LEU A 344 -4.69 -12.98 -32.08
CA LEU A 344 -3.80 -13.76 -32.96
C LEU A 344 -3.63 -15.22 -32.55
N LEU A 345 -3.87 -15.57 -31.27
CA LEU A 345 -3.88 -16.95 -30.81
C LEU A 345 -5.24 -17.66 -31.02
N ALA A 346 -6.31 -16.91 -31.28
CA ALA A 346 -7.63 -17.48 -31.57
C ALA A 346 -7.83 -17.89 -33.05
N TYR A 347 -6.89 -17.56 -33.94
CA TYR A 347 -6.91 -17.93 -35.37
C TYR A 347 -5.86 -18.98 -35.76
N SER A 348 -5.19 -19.60 -34.79
CA SER A 348 -4.19 -20.65 -35.02
C SER A 348 -4.50 -21.99 -34.32
N ALA A 349 -5.79 -22.27 -34.07
CA ALA A 349 -6.28 -23.57 -33.64
C ALA A 349 -6.97 -24.33 -34.78
#